data_AF-A0A645K0T7-F1
#
_entry.id   AF-A0A645K0T7-F1
#
_cell.length_a   1.000
_cell.length_b   1.000
_cell.length_c   1.000
_cell.angle_alpha   90.00
_cell.angle_beta   90.00
_cell.angle_gamma   90.00
#
_symmetry.space_group_name_H-M   'P 1'
#
loop_
_entity.id
_entity.type
_entity.pdbx_description
1 polymer ?
#
loop_
_entity_poly.entity_id
_entity_poly.type
_entity_poly.pdbx_seq_one_letter_code
_entity_poly.pdbx_strand_id
1 'polypeptide(L)'
;MGYNLTVTPKGYGGLIEMVVGIDDEGKLIDIKILSHTETPGLGAKAADPAFSDQFEKKNVDRIVITKSAPTEENEVQAISGATITSSAVADGVNTALEYWSKNLKGEGNK
;
A
#
# COMPACT_ATOMS: atom_id res chain seq x y z
N MET A 1 -10.54 9.28 14.07
CA MET A 1 -10.09 10.22 13.00
C MET A 1 -9.01 9.50 12.19
N GLY A 2 -8.54 10.02 11.06
CA GLY A 2 -7.57 9.28 10.25
C GLY A 2 -6.53 10.19 9.59
N TYR A 3 -5.42 9.59 9.18
CA TYR A 3 -4.31 10.21 8.50
C TYR A 3 -4.26 9.73 7.05
N ASN A 4 -4.09 10.67 6.12
CA ASN A 4 -3.82 10.36 4.72
C ASN A 4 -2.34 10.65 4.45
N LEU A 5 -1.56 9.61 4.21
CA LEU A 5 -0.14 9.73 3.90
C LEU A 5 0.08 9.56 2.41
N THR A 6 0.65 10.58 1.76
CA THR A 6 1.03 10.48 0.35
C THR A 6 2.46 9.95 0.27
N VAL A 7 2.65 8.86 -0.49
CA VAL A 7 3.93 8.21 -0.71
C VAL A 7 4.17 8.05 -2.21
N THR A 8 5.45 8.09 -2.60
CA THR A 8 5.87 7.98 -4.00
C THR A 8 6.91 6.86 -4.18
N PRO A 9 6.57 5.59 -3.93
CA PRO A 9 7.49 4.48 -4.16
C PRO A 9 7.90 4.37 -5.64
N LYS A 10 9.06 3.74 -5.87
CA LYS A 10 9.58 3.48 -7.21
C LYS A 10 9.08 2.13 -7.72
N GLY A 11 8.18 2.15 -8.69
CA GLY A 11 7.70 1.00 -9.47
C GLY A 11 8.63 0.58 -10.60
N TYR A 12 8.11 -0.22 -11.53
CA TYR A 12 8.86 -0.71 -12.69
C TYR A 12 9.03 0.37 -13.77
N GLY A 13 7.94 1.06 -14.11
CA GLY A 13 7.89 2.11 -15.13
C GLY A 13 8.22 3.50 -14.62
N GLY A 14 8.32 3.70 -13.30
CA GLY A 14 8.66 4.99 -12.70
C GLY A 14 8.16 5.15 -11.27
N LEU A 15 7.93 6.39 -10.85
CA LEU A 15 7.33 6.66 -9.55
C LEU A 15 5.82 6.33 -9.60
N ILE A 16 5.33 5.75 -8.51
CA ILE A 16 3.91 5.52 -8.28
C ILE A 16 3.49 6.48 -7.18
N GLU A 17 2.68 7.47 -7.49
CA GLU A 17 2.11 8.37 -6.49
C GLU A 17 0.84 7.73 -5.92
N MET A 18 0.80 7.53 -4.62
CA MET A 18 -0.33 6.90 -3.94
C MET A 18 -0.58 7.52 -2.58
N VAL A 19 -1.83 7.46 -2.14
CA VAL A 19 -2.28 7.84 -0.80
C VAL A 19 -2.60 6.57 -0.03
N VAL A 20 -2.18 6.54 1.22
CA VAL A 20 -2.44 5.47 2.19
C VAL A 20 -3.27 6.06 3.32
N GLY A 21 -4.47 5.52 3.52
CA GLY A 21 -5.36 5.89 4.62
C GLY A 21 -5.06 5.04 5.84
N ILE A 22 -4.70 5.66 6.97
CA ILE A 22 -4.44 4.98 8.25
C ILE A 22 -5.31 5.62 9.32
N ASP A 23 -5.94 4.83 10.19
CA ASP A 23 -6.69 5.39 11.32
C ASP A 23 -5.79 5.83 12.48
N ASP A 24 -6.39 6.31 13.56
CA ASP A 24 -5.72 6.74 14.79
C ASP A 24 -5.21 5.57 15.64
N GLU A 25 -5.60 4.33 15.34
CA GLU A 25 -5.13 3.11 16.01
C GLU A 25 -3.99 2.43 15.22
N GLY A 26 -3.70 2.90 13.99
CA GLY A 26 -2.64 2.39 13.13
C GLY A 26 -3.09 1.35 12.12
N LYS A 27 -4.41 1.17 11.97
CA LYS A 27 -5.00 0.25 11.02
C LYS A 27 -5.02 0.88 9.63
N LEU A 28 -4.65 0.09 8.63
CA LEU A 28 -4.76 0.44 7.23
C LEU A 28 -6.25 0.44 6.83
N ILE A 29 -6.75 1.58 6.38
CA ILE A 29 -8.13 1.74 5.92
C ILE A 29 -8.22 1.32 4.46
N ASP A 30 -7.45 1.99 3.60
CA ASP A 30 -7.46 1.86 2.16
C ASP A 30 -6.16 2.40 1.53
N ILE A 31 -5.99 2.15 0.23
CA ILE A 31 -4.96 2.79 -0.60
C ILE A 31 -5.59 3.34 -1.87
N LYS A 32 -5.02 4.43 -2.40
CA LYS A 32 -5.43 4.99 -3.68
C LYS A 32 -4.21 5.41 -4.49
N ILE A 33 -4.07 4.85 -5.69
CA ILE A 33 -3.04 5.29 -6.64
C ILE A 33 -3.55 6.53 -7.38
N LEU A 34 -2.78 7.61 -7.31
CA LEU A 34 -3.09 8.89 -7.95
C LEU A 34 -2.48 8.97 -9.36
N SER A 35 -1.22 8.56 -9.50
CA SER A 35 -0.50 8.59 -10.76
C SER A 35 0.57 7.48 -10.83
N HIS A 36 0.82 6.95 -12.02
CA HIS A 36 1.88 5.99 -12.27
C HIS A 36 2.26 5.97 -13.77
N THR A 37 3.44 5.42 -14.08
CA THR A 37 3.92 5.22 -15.47
C THR A 37 4.15 3.75 -15.81
N GLU A 38 3.54 2.85 -15.03
CA GLU A 38 3.63 1.40 -15.23
C GLU A 38 3.07 0.91 -16.58
N THR A 39 3.55 -0.25 -17.03
CA THR A 39 3.17 -0.85 -18.30
C THR A 39 1.65 -1.12 -18.38
N PRO A 40 0.94 -0.59 -19.40
CA PRO A 40 -0.47 -0.86 -19.61
C PRO A 40 -0.77 -2.37 -19.69
N GLY A 41 -1.82 -2.81 -18.99
CA GLY A 41 -2.24 -4.22 -18.95
C GLY A 41 -1.45 -5.14 -18.02
N LEU A 42 -0.33 -4.66 -17.47
CA LEU A 42 0.46 -5.34 -16.44
C LEU A 42 0.44 -4.52 -15.13
N GLY A 43 1.46 -3.69 -14.88
CA GLY A 43 1.58 -2.92 -13.64
C GLY A 43 0.50 -1.85 -13.48
N ALA A 44 -0.11 -1.38 -14.57
CA ALA A 44 -1.25 -0.45 -14.49
C ALA A 44 -2.44 -1.01 -13.70
N LYS A 45 -2.56 -2.34 -13.59
CA LYS A 45 -3.58 -3.01 -12.78
C LYS A 45 -3.42 -2.76 -11.28
N ALA A 46 -2.33 -2.13 -10.84
CA ALA A 46 -2.17 -1.72 -9.46
C ALA A 46 -3.23 -0.71 -9.01
N ALA A 47 -3.78 0.08 -9.94
CA ALA A 47 -4.89 0.99 -9.66
C ALA A 47 -6.27 0.32 -9.74
N ASP A 48 -6.34 -0.96 -10.15
CA ASP A 48 -7.61 -1.68 -10.22
C ASP A 48 -8.04 -2.13 -8.82
N PRO A 49 -9.35 -2.08 -8.50
CA PRO A 49 -9.91 -2.58 -7.24
C PRO A 49 -9.49 -4.01 -6.90
N ALA A 50 -9.32 -4.87 -7.91
CA ALA A 50 -8.86 -6.25 -7.73
C ALA A 50 -7.48 -6.37 -7.04
N PHE A 51 -6.65 -5.33 -7.11
CA PHE A 51 -5.38 -5.24 -6.39
C PHE A 51 -5.46 -4.27 -5.20
N SER A 52 -6.01 -3.06 -5.37
CA SER A 52 -6.04 -2.06 -4.29
C SER A 52 -6.90 -2.48 -3.11
N ASP A 53 -8.03 -3.16 -3.35
CA ASP A 53 -8.96 -3.55 -2.28
C ASP A 53 -8.36 -4.65 -1.40
N GLN A 54 -7.33 -5.36 -1.92
CA GLN A 54 -6.58 -6.31 -1.11
C GLN A 54 -5.87 -5.64 0.05
N PHE A 55 -5.71 -4.32 0.09
CA PHE A 55 -5.08 -3.58 1.20
C PHE A 55 -6.10 -3.03 2.21
N GLU A 56 -7.40 -3.13 1.93
CA GLU A 56 -8.41 -2.52 2.79
C GLU A 56 -8.52 -3.19 4.16
N LYS A 57 -8.75 -2.37 5.18
CA LYS A 57 -9.13 -2.76 6.54
C LYS A 57 -8.17 -3.74 7.24
N LYS A 58 -6.90 -3.76 6.87
CA LYS A 58 -5.88 -4.60 7.52
C LYS A 58 -5.32 -3.94 8.77
N ASN A 59 -5.24 -4.70 9.85
CA ASN A 59 -4.59 -4.26 11.09
C ASN A 59 -3.24 -4.97 11.24
N VAL A 60 -2.26 -4.55 10.43
CA VAL A 60 -0.96 -5.20 10.32
C VAL A 60 0.16 -4.16 10.31
N ASP A 61 1.29 -4.51 10.93
CA ASP A 61 2.46 -3.63 10.95
C ASP A 61 3.18 -3.55 9.60
N ARG A 62 3.02 -4.58 8.76
CA ARG A 62 3.73 -4.70 7.49
C ARG A 62 3.01 -5.61 6.50
N ILE A 63 2.83 -5.14 5.27
CA ILE A 63 2.35 -5.90 4.12
C ILE A 63 3.47 -6.69 3.44
N VAL A 64 3.15 -7.91 3.03
CA VAL A 64 4.02 -8.81 2.27
C VAL A 64 3.36 -9.18 0.95
N ILE A 65 4.13 -9.16 -0.14
CA ILE A 65 3.66 -9.61 -1.45
C ILE A 65 3.88 -11.11 -1.60
N THR A 66 2.82 -11.84 -1.96
CA THR A 66 2.86 -13.27 -2.30
C THR A 66 2.49 -13.50 -3.77
N LYS A 67 3.00 -14.56 -4.38
CA LYS A 67 2.59 -14.97 -5.75
C LYS A 67 1.34 -15.85 -5.76
N SER A 68 0.99 -16.39 -4.60
CA SER A 68 -0.15 -17.29 -4.40
C SER A 68 -1.35 -16.51 -3.84
N ALA A 69 -2.48 -17.20 -3.68
CA ALA A 69 -3.57 -16.64 -2.91
C ALA A 69 -3.09 -16.29 -1.48
N PRO A 70 -3.47 -15.12 -0.92
CA PRO A 70 -3.09 -14.74 0.43
C PRO A 70 -3.64 -15.75 1.44
N THR A 71 -2.78 -16.19 2.36
CA THR A 71 -3.16 -17.08 3.48
C THR A 71 -3.21 -16.34 4.80
N GLU A 72 -2.49 -15.22 4.90
CA GLU A 72 -2.41 -14.40 6.11
C GLU A 72 -3.00 -13.00 5.86
N GLU A 73 -3.43 -12.33 6.93
CA GLU A 73 -4.00 -10.98 6.83
C GLU A 73 -2.99 -9.98 6.27
N ASN A 74 -1.70 -10.15 6.53
CA ASN A 74 -0.67 -9.22 6.07
C ASN A 74 -0.18 -9.50 4.64
N GLU A 75 -0.75 -10.51 3.97
CA GLU A 75 -0.38 -10.87 2.61
C GLU A 75 -1.28 -10.19 1.56
N VAL A 76 -0.65 -9.79 0.46
CA VAL A 76 -1.31 -9.27 -0.74
C VAL A 76 -0.78 -10.05 -1.95
N GLN A 77 -1.69 -10.49 -2.80
CA GLN A 77 -1.33 -11.21 -4.01
C GLN A 77 -0.76 -10.27 -5.06
N ALA A 78 0.43 -10.61 -5.56
CA ALA A 78 1.09 -9.92 -6.65
C ALA A 78 0.25 -9.97 -7.93
N ILE A 79 0.32 -8.91 -8.72
CA ILE A 79 -0.18 -8.89 -10.08
C ILE A 79 0.73 -9.78 -10.93
N SER A 80 0.16 -10.79 -11.57
CA SER A 80 0.92 -11.71 -12.42
C SER A 80 1.66 -10.94 -13.52
N GLY A 81 2.98 -11.14 -13.60
CA GLY A 81 3.85 -10.43 -14.55
C GLY A 81 4.25 -9.00 -14.14
N ALA A 82 3.80 -8.50 -12.99
CA ALA A 82 4.10 -7.15 -12.50
C ALA A 82 4.53 -7.14 -11.02
N THR A 83 5.36 -8.12 -10.61
CA THR A 83 5.83 -8.27 -9.23
C THR A 83 6.55 -7.02 -8.72
N ILE A 84 7.35 -6.35 -9.56
CA ILE A 84 8.09 -5.13 -9.18
C ILE A 84 7.12 -4.01 -8.80
N THR A 85 6.06 -3.83 -9.60
CA THR A 85 4.99 -2.87 -9.32
C THR A 85 4.26 -3.21 -8.02
N SER A 86 3.87 -4.48 -7.84
CA SER A 86 3.17 -4.92 -6.62
C SER A 86 4.02 -4.73 -5.38
N SER A 87 5.31 -5.05 -5.43
CA SER A 87 6.27 -4.79 -4.36
C SER A 87 6.40 -3.30 -4.05
N ALA A 88 6.49 -2.45 -5.07
CA ALA A 88 6.58 -1.01 -4.87
C ALA A 88 5.36 -0.43 -4.14
N VAL A 89 4.14 -0.87 -4.48
CA VAL A 89 2.93 -0.44 -3.77
C VAL A 89 2.96 -0.91 -2.32
N ALA A 90 3.29 -2.18 -2.05
CA ALA A 90 3.42 -2.68 -0.68
C ALA A 90 4.50 -1.94 0.12
N ASP A 91 5.63 -1.59 -0.50
CA ASP A 91 6.69 -0.80 0.13
C ASP A 91 6.22 0.63 0.47
N GLY A 92 5.42 1.25 -0.40
CA GLY A 92 4.77 2.53 -0.13
C GLY A 92 3.86 2.46 1.11
N VAL A 93 3.01 1.43 1.19
CA VAL A 93 2.15 1.19 2.36
C VAL A 93 2.97 0.96 3.63
N ASN A 94 4.00 0.13 3.55
CA ASN A 94 4.89 -0.15 4.68
C ASN A 94 5.61 1.12 5.17
N THR A 95 6.03 1.98 4.25
CA THR A 95 6.65 3.28 4.57
C THR A 95 5.67 4.19 5.29
N ALA A 96 4.41 4.23 4.85
CA ALA A 96 3.35 5.01 5.48
C ALA A 96 3.04 4.50 6.91
N LEU A 97 2.88 3.18 7.08
CA LEU A 97 2.65 2.56 8.39
C LEU A 97 3.83 2.81 9.35
N GLU A 98 5.07 2.68 8.87
CA GLU A 98 6.26 2.96 9.66
C GLU A 98 6.36 4.44 10.03
N TYR A 99 6.06 5.35 9.09
CA TYR A 99 6.04 6.79 9.35
C TYR A 99 5.00 7.16 10.41
N TRP A 100 3.78 6.61 10.30
CA TRP A 100 2.73 6.79 11.28
C TRP A 100 3.16 6.25 12.65
N SER A 101 3.71 5.04 12.71
CA SER A 101 4.13 4.40 13.95
C SER A 101 5.25 5.17 14.67
N LYS A 102 6.16 5.80 13.91
CA LYS A 102 7.28 6.56 14.47
C LYS A 102 6.93 7.99 14.85
N ASN A 103 6.07 8.66 14.08
CA ASN A 103 5.85 10.11 14.21
C ASN A 103 4.47 10.46 14.79
N LEU A 104 3.44 9.64 14.50
CA LEU A 104 2.04 9.97 14.79
C LEU A 104 1.46 9.16 15.97
N LYS A 105 2.03 7.97 16.27
CA LYS A 105 1.63 7.07 17.38
C LYS A 105 1.79 7.67 18.80
N GLY A 106 2.13 8.94 18.93
CA GLY A 106 2.30 9.64 20.21
C GLY A 106 1.74 11.06 20.28
N GLU A 107 1.17 11.61 19.20
CA GLU A 107 0.61 12.98 19.21
C GLU A 107 -0.86 13.04 19.67
N GLY A 108 -1.53 11.89 19.82
CA GLY A 108 -2.92 11.80 20.31
C GLY A 108 -3.11 11.95 21.82
N ASN A 109 -2.07 12.30 22.59
CA ASN A 109 -2.16 12.45 24.04
C ASN A 109 -1.38 13.68 24.57
N LYS A 110 -1.65 14.86 24.00
CA LYS A 110 -1.31 16.15 24.60
C LYS A 110 -2.48 17.12 24.56
#